data_AF-A0A925RZN2-F1
#
_entry.id   AF-A0A925RZN2-F1
#
_cell.length_a   1.000
_cell.length_b   1.000
_cell.length_c   1.000
_cell.angle_alpha   90.00
_cell.angle_beta   90.00
_cell.angle_gamma   90.00
#
_symmetry.space_group_name_H-M   'P 1'
#
loop_
_entity.id
_entity.type
_entity.pdbx_description
1 polymer ?
#
loop_
_entity_poly.entity_id
_entity_poly.type
_entity_poly.pdbx_seq_one_letter_code
_entity_poly.pdbx_strand_id
1 'polypeptide(L)'
;MTCSAYFRSVPSPPQPPRAATSLRRWLPWLAAVLLSACGTGNQSRASQSAESQSAGSQAYEKTDRGVIVHPTAQGAADVRLQVVSDGIIRVSADPDGDFARTQSLMRVADEGAAPAFDVTTTSDGKVRLATARVTAEVSPDTGRVSFLDKSGQPILSEVAGGRSFAPLKVEGKDYFSVRQRFESPDDEAIYGFGQHQQGWMNQKGRDVELLQHNIDMAVPFLVSSRNYGLLWDNNAITRLGDPRGLQPLPKSLKLYDAKGVEGALTARYSVGGVQ
;
A
#
# COMPACT_ATOMS: atom_id res chain seq x y z
N MET A 1 11.11 6.20 11.85
CA MET A 1 10.56 4.97 11.23
C MET A 1 9.72 5.40 10.04
N THR A 2 10.01 4.91 8.84
CA THR A 2 9.16 5.16 7.65
C THR A 2 7.89 4.34 7.72
N CYS A 3 6.80 4.88 7.17
CA CYS A 3 5.65 4.08 6.77
C CYS A 3 6.03 3.31 5.49
N SER A 4 6.48 2.06 5.59
CA SER A 4 6.80 1.22 4.43
C SER A 4 5.73 0.16 4.17
N ALA A 5 5.10 0.21 2.99
CA ALA A 5 4.15 -0.79 2.53
C ALA A 5 4.53 -1.29 1.14
N TYR A 6 4.50 -2.61 0.91
CA TYR A 6 4.67 -3.18 -0.44
C TYR A 6 3.32 -3.61 -0.96
N PHE A 7 2.83 -2.92 -2.00
CA PHE A 7 1.65 -3.33 -2.72
C PHE A 7 2.04 -4.34 -3.81
N ARG A 8 1.34 -5.48 -3.88
CA ARG A 8 1.52 -6.46 -4.95
C ARG A 8 0.20 -6.72 -5.70
N SER A 9 0.23 -6.52 -7.02
CA SER A 9 -0.82 -6.95 -7.95
C SER A 9 -0.81 -8.47 -8.11
N VAL A 10 -1.92 -9.13 -7.78
CA VAL A 10 -2.16 -10.57 -7.96
C VAL A 10 -3.05 -10.73 -9.20
N PRO A 11 -2.73 -11.61 -10.16
CA PRO A 11 -3.63 -11.81 -11.30
C PRO A 11 -4.85 -12.62 -10.84
N SER A 12 -6.05 -12.26 -11.33
CA SER A 12 -7.25 -13.08 -11.14
C SER A 12 -6.98 -14.53 -11.54
N PRO A 13 -7.45 -15.53 -10.78
CA PRO A 13 -7.46 -16.91 -11.27
C PRO A 13 -8.29 -16.98 -12.56
N PRO A 14 -7.94 -17.88 -13.51
CA PRO A 14 -8.76 -18.07 -14.70
C PRO A 14 -10.16 -18.50 -14.28
N GLN A 15 -11.19 -17.78 -14.76
CA GLN A 15 -12.57 -18.20 -14.49
C GLN A 15 -12.82 -19.57 -15.13
N PRO A 16 -13.57 -20.48 -14.46
CA PRO A 16 -13.95 -21.74 -15.07
C PRO A 16 -14.71 -21.47 -16.37
N PRO A 17 -14.52 -22.29 -17.41
CA PRO A 17 -15.12 -22.04 -18.72
C PRO A 17 -16.65 -22.00 -18.59
N ARG A 18 -17.23 -20.82 -18.83
CA ARG A 18 -18.67 -20.71 -19.09
C ARG A 18 -18.99 -21.59 -20.29
N ALA A 19 -19.95 -22.51 -20.14
CA ALA A 19 -20.43 -23.36 -21.21
C ALA A 19 -21.13 -22.50 -22.28
N ALA A 20 -20.35 -21.97 -23.22
CA ALA A 20 -20.82 -21.19 -24.35
C ALA A 20 -21.08 -22.13 -25.53
N THR A 21 -22.35 -22.36 -25.83
CA THR A 21 -22.79 -23.23 -26.92
C THR A 21 -22.38 -22.65 -28.28
N SER A 22 -21.48 -23.37 -28.95
CA SER A 22 -21.23 -23.39 -30.40
C SER A 22 -21.96 -22.36 -31.29
N LEU A 23 -21.18 -21.58 -32.06
CA LEU A 23 -21.34 -21.54 -33.51
C LEU A 23 -20.04 -21.11 -34.23
N ARG A 24 -19.57 -21.95 -35.17
CA ARG A 24 -18.38 -21.74 -36.00
C ARG A 24 -18.66 -20.80 -37.17
N ARG A 25 -17.66 -20.04 -37.63
CA ARG A 25 -17.48 -19.74 -39.07
C ARG A 25 -16.04 -19.32 -39.44
N TRP A 26 -15.75 -19.40 -40.75
CA TRP A 26 -14.46 -19.20 -41.44
C TRP A 26 -14.63 -18.11 -42.54
N LEU A 27 -13.62 -17.62 -43.29
CA LEU A 27 -12.24 -18.11 -43.47
C LEU A 27 -11.13 -17.02 -43.30
N PRO A 28 -10.46 -16.35 -44.29
CA PRO A 28 -9.06 -15.94 -44.07
C PRO A 28 -8.61 -14.49 -44.48
N TRP A 29 -7.42 -14.14 -44.00
CA TRP A 29 -6.28 -13.48 -44.69
C TRP A 29 -6.51 -12.28 -45.63
N LEU A 30 -5.72 -11.22 -45.41
CA LEU A 30 -5.00 -10.53 -46.49
C LEU A 30 -3.75 -9.81 -45.95
N ALA A 31 -2.67 -9.83 -46.72
CA ALA A 31 -1.41 -9.15 -46.43
C ALA A 31 -1.00 -8.26 -47.62
N ALA A 32 -0.41 -7.10 -47.33
CA ALA A 32 0.33 -6.25 -48.27
C ALA A 32 1.37 -5.48 -47.41
N VAL A 33 2.67 -5.75 -47.50
CA VAL A 33 3.64 -5.43 -48.58
C VAL A 33 4.11 -3.97 -48.52
N LEU A 34 5.43 -3.83 -48.40
CA LEU A 34 6.19 -2.57 -48.34
C LEU A 34 6.10 -1.77 -49.64
N LEU A 35 6.38 -0.47 -49.54
CA LEU A 35 7.16 0.23 -50.57
C LEU A 35 8.14 1.22 -49.90
N SER A 36 9.44 1.02 -50.11
CA SER A 36 10.47 2.01 -49.76
C SER A 36 10.52 3.10 -50.83
N ALA A 37 10.76 4.34 -50.41
CA ALA A 37 11.20 5.42 -51.31
C ALA A 37 12.51 6.02 -50.79
N CYS A 38 13.54 6.02 -51.65
CA CYS A 38 14.82 6.66 -51.34
C CYS A 38 14.69 8.18 -51.42
N GLY A 39 15.23 8.89 -50.43
CA GLY A 39 15.39 10.35 -50.44
C GLY A 39 16.82 10.72 -50.04
N THR A 40 17.62 11.19 -50.98
CA THR A 40 19.02 11.57 -50.76
C THR A 40 19.17 13.04 -50.37
N GLY A 41 20.04 13.30 -49.39
CA GLY A 41 20.80 14.55 -49.28
C GLY A 41 20.08 15.77 -48.66
N ASN A 42 20.40 16.06 -47.39
CA ASN A 42 21.38 17.12 -47.11
C ASN A 42 21.76 17.12 -45.62
N GLN A 43 23.06 16.96 -45.30
CA GLN A 43 23.56 17.29 -43.97
C GLN A 43 23.88 18.79 -43.91
N SER A 44 23.07 19.55 -43.18
CA SER A 44 23.47 20.87 -42.70
C SER A 44 23.80 20.78 -41.21
N ARG A 45 25.00 21.23 -40.82
CA ARG A 45 25.38 21.39 -39.42
C ARG A 45 24.58 22.55 -38.82
N ALA A 46 23.47 22.24 -38.18
CA ALA A 46 22.84 23.17 -37.24
C ALA A 46 23.64 23.18 -35.94
N SER A 47 24.27 24.31 -35.62
CA SER A 47 24.83 24.59 -34.30
C SER A 47 23.70 24.59 -33.27
N GLN A 48 23.67 23.60 -32.38
CA GLN A 48 22.74 23.59 -31.25
C GLN A 48 23.14 24.68 -30.25
N SER A 49 22.50 25.86 -30.35
CA SER A 49 22.42 26.77 -29.20
C SER A 49 21.69 26.04 -28.08
N ALA A 50 22.33 25.96 -26.90
CA ALA A 50 21.72 25.37 -25.73
C ALA A 50 20.60 26.29 -25.21
N GLU A 51 19.38 26.10 -25.71
CA GLU A 51 18.19 26.73 -25.14
C GLU A 51 18.03 26.27 -23.70
N SER A 52 18.21 27.22 -22.78
CA SER A 52 18.09 27.02 -21.35
C SER A 52 16.61 26.82 -21.02
N GLN A 53 16.13 25.58 -21.04
CA GLN A 53 14.77 25.27 -20.60
C GLN A 53 14.61 25.72 -19.15
N SER A 54 13.69 26.66 -18.92
CA SER A 54 13.34 27.11 -17.58
C SER A 54 12.78 25.92 -16.79
N ALA A 55 13.52 25.48 -15.77
CA ALA A 55 13.07 24.43 -14.88
C ALA A 55 11.87 24.93 -14.06
N GLY A 56 10.65 24.74 -14.58
CA GLY A 56 9.47 24.67 -13.73
C GLY A 56 9.68 23.51 -12.78
N SER A 57 9.81 23.79 -11.48
CA SER A 57 10.16 22.79 -10.46
C SER A 57 9.16 21.64 -10.51
N GLN A 58 9.60 20.49 -10.99
CA GLN A 58 8.79 19.30 -11.10
C GLN A 58 8.38 18.89 -9.68
N ALA A 59 7.09 18.62 -9.44
CA ALA A 59 6.57 18.29 -8.09
C ALA A 59 7.06 16.91 -7.56
N TYR A 60 8.07 16.34 -8.21
CA TYR A 60 8.65 15.05 -7.94
C TYR A 60 10.07 14.95 -8.50
N GLU A 61 10.91 14.12 -7.88
CA GLU A 61 12.20 13.67 -8.41
C GLU A 61 12.08 12.25 -8.94
N LYS A 62 12.47 12.00 -10.20
CA LYS A 62 12.59 10.64 -10.74
C LYS A 62 13.91 10.01 -10.26
N THR A 63 13.84 8.75 -9.82
CA THR A 63 15.01 7.97 -9.38
C THR A 63 15.29 6.80 -10.34
N ASP A 64 16.36 6.05 -10.10
CA ASP A 64 16.71 4.82 -10.83
C ASP A 64 15.62 3.74 -10.76
N ARG A 65 14.88 3.70 -9.65
CA ARG A 65 13.85 2.69 -9.35
C ARG A 65 12.46 3.28 -9.09
N GLY A 66 12.20 4.55 -9.35
CA GLY A 66 10.86 5.11 -9.21
C GLY A 66 10.80 6.61 -9.11
N VAL A 67 10.11 7.12 -8.09
CA VAL A 67 9.83 8.55 -7.92
C VAL A 67 9.70 8.95 -6.45
N ILE A 68 10.19 10.13 -6.08
CA ILE A 68 9.91 10.82 -4.82
C ILE A 68 8.98 11.99 -5.15
N VAL A 69 7.88 12.14 -4.44
CA VAL A 69 6.90 13.23 -4.59
C VAL A 69 6.91 14.05 -3.32
N HIS A 70 6.99 15.39 -3.47
CA HIS A 70 7.03 16.35 -2.37
C HIS A 70 5.68 17.10 -2.30
N PRO A 71 4.74 16.70 -1.41
CA PRO A 71 3.39 17.22 -1.51
C PRO A 71 3.26 18.65 -1.00
N THR A 72 2.43 19.49 -1.66
CA THR A 72 2.32 20.92 -1.31
C THR A 72 1.50 21.22 -0.05
N ALA A 73 0.66 20.28 0.41
CA ALA A 73 -0.16 20.49 1.59
C ALA A 73 0.68 20.53 2.87
N GLN A 74 0.43 21.53 3.73
CA GLN A 74 1.16 21.72 4.98
C GLN A 74 1.08 20.48 5.89
N GLY A 75 2.24 19.94 6.28
CA GLY A 75 2.35 18.75 7.13
C GLY A 75 2.10 17.42 6.41
N ALA A 76 1.94 17.42 5.09
CA ALA A 76 2.03 16.20 4.30
C ALA A 76 3.48 15.67 4.32
N ALA A 77 3.62 14.35 4.49
CA ALA A 77 4.91 13.67 4.43
C ALA A 77 5.32 13.43 2.97
N ASP A 78 6.61 13.52 2.68
CA ASP A 78 7.19 13.13 1.39
C ASP A 78 6.89 11.66 1.09
N VAL A 79 6.66 11.34 -0.19
CA VAL A 79 6.24 10.01 -0.62
C VAL A 79 7.17 9.48 -1.71
N ARG A 80 7.89 8.40 -1.39
CA ARG A 80 8.70 7.65 -2.34
C ARG A 80 7.96 6.39 -2.81
N LEU A 81 7.78 6.25 -4.11
CA LEU A 81 7.46 4.99 -4.77
C LEU A 81 8.75 4.35 -5.30
N GLN A 82 9.00 3.10 -4.93
CA GLN A 82 10.08 2.28 -5.50
C GLN A 82 9.50 1.03 -6.16
N VAL A 83 9.82 0.80 -7.42
CA VAL A 83 9.50 -0.42 -8.16
C VAL A 83 10.46 -1.52 -7.71
N VAL A 84 9.90 -2.63 -7.23
CA VAL A 84 10.66 -3.84 -6.82
C VAL A 84 10.53 -4.92 -7.90
N SER A 85 9.41 -4.95 -8.62
CA SER A 85 9.22 -5.73 -9.84
C SER A 85 7.99 -5.19 -10.58
N ASP A 86 7.73 -5.68 -11.79
CA ASP A 86 6.51 -5.35 -12.55
C ASP A 86 5.22 -5.42 -11.73
N GLY A 87 5.13 -6.34 -10.76
CA GLY A 87 3.95 -6.53 -9.93
C GLY A 87 4.02 -5.92 -8.53
N ILE A 88 5.14 -5.29 -8.12
CA ILE A 88 5.39 -4.88 -6.74
C ILE A 88 5.93 -3.44 -6.67
N ILE A 89 5.19 -2.56 -5.98
CA ILE A 89 5.63 -1.19 -5.66
C ILE A 89 5.74 -1.06 -4.14
N ARG A 90 6.88 -0.60 -3.66
CA ARG A 90 7.08 -0.13 -2.28
C ARG A 90 6.67 1.34 -2.20
N VAL A 91 5.76 1.65 -1.29
CA VAL A 91 5.53 3.02 -0.80
C VAL A 91 6.39 3.22 0.45
N SER A 92 7.11 4.33 0.52
CA SER A 92 7.65 4.89 1.76
C SER A 92 7.06 6.28 1.94
N ALA A 93 6.50 6.59 3.10
CA ALA A 93 6.19 7.97 3.49
C ALA A 93 6.98 8.37 4.74
N ASP A 94 7.57 9.56 4.73
CA ASP A 94 8.41 10.07 5.82
C ASP A 94 8.17 11.58 6.07
N PRO A 95 7.89 12.01 7.31
CA PRO A 95 7.61 13.42 7.61
C PRO A 95 8.85 14.33 7.55
N ASP A 96 10.06 13.76 7.60
CA ASP A 96 11.33 14.52 7.57
C ASP A 96 11.96 14.53 6.16
N GLY A 97 11.34 13.90 5.16
CA GLY A 97 11.94 13.63 3.83
C GLY A 97 13.08 12.59 3.84
N ASP A 98 13.51 12.14 5.02
CA ASP A 98 14.61 11.19 5.20
C ASP A 98 14.16 9.75 4.92
N PHE A 99 14.46 9.28 3.72
CA PHE A 99 14.21 7.90 3.32
C PHE A 99 15.35 6.91 3.66
N ALA A 100 16.42 7.35 4.31
CA ALA A 100 17.58 6.55 4.73
C ALA A 100 17.39 5.92 6.13
N ARG A 101 16.14 5.56 6.46
CA ARG A 101 15.80 4.87 7.71
C ARG A 101 16.32 3.43 7.75
N THR A 102 16.17 2.78 8.91
CA THR A 102 16.57 1.39 9.20
C THR A 102 16.25 0.41 8.08
N GLN A 103 17.21 -0.47 7.77
CA GLN A 103 17.04 -1.59 6.84
C GLN A 103 15.90 -2.51 7.30
N SER A 104 15.12 -3.03 6.33
CA SER A 104 14.06 -4.01 6.61
C SER A 104 14.65 -5.32 7.12
N LEU A 105 13.96 -5.94 8.08
CA LEU A 105 14.24 -7.32 8.53
C LEU A 105 13.38 -8.35 7.78
N MET A 106 12.36 -7.91 7.03
CA MET A 106 11.41 -8.77 6.32
C MET A 106 11.75 -8.90 4.83
N ARG A 107 12.30 -7.85 4.22
CA ARG A 107 12.69 -7.82 2.80
C ARG A 107 14.20 -7.85 2.65
N VAL A 108 14.70 -8.83 1.90
CA VAL A 108 16.07 -8.85 1.37
C VAL A 108 16.38 -7.60 0.53
N ALA A 109 17.65 -7.31 0.31
CA ALA A 109 18.05 -6.25 -0.62
C ALA A 109 17.66 -6.64 -2.05
N ASP A 110 17.25 -5.64 -2.84
CA ASP A 110 17.08 -5.81 -4.29
C ASP A 110 18.39 -5.38 -4.97
N GLU A 111 19.21 -6.36 -5.34
CA GLU A 111 20.47 -6.20 -6.04
C GLU A 111 20.32 -6.39 -7.57
N GLY A 112 19.09 -6.64 -8.05
CA GLY A 112 18.80 -6.85 -9.46
C GLY A 112 18.87 -5.56 -10.29
N ALA A 113 18.78 -5.70 -11.61
CA ALA A 113 18.59 -4.54 -12.49
C ALA A 113 17.24 -3.85 -12.17
N ALA A 114 17.22 -2.52 -12.24
CA ALA A 114 15.98 -1.76 -12.03
C ALA A 114 14.90 -2.23 -13.04
N PRO A 115 13.67 -2.56 -12.58
CA PRO A 115 12.58 -2.92 -13.48
C PRO A 115 12.21 -1.77 -14.43
N ALA A 116 11.56 -2.08 -15.56
CA ALA A 116 11.09 -1.04 -16.47
C ALA A 116 9.86 -0.32 -15.90
N PHE A 117 9.90 1.01 -15.87
CA PHE A 117 8.75 1.85 -15.48
C PHE A 117 8.77 3.22 -16.17
N ASP A 118 7.58 3.74 -16.40
CA ASP A 118 7.35 5.10 -16.86
C ASP A 118 6.88 5.99 -15.71
N VAL A 119 7.23 7.28 -15.78
CA VAL A 119 6.71 8.32 -14.88
C VAL A 119 6.12 9.43 -15.73
N THR A 120 4.84 9.72 -15.52
CA THR A 120 4.05 10.70 -16.27
C THR A 120 3.22 11.55 -15.33
N THR A 121 2.73 12.70 -15.80
CA THR A 121 1.71 13.48 -15.08
C THR A 121 0.35 13.21 -15.71
N THR A 122 -0.67 12.96 -14.89
CA THR A 122 -2.04 12.73 -15.37
C THR A 122 -2.72 14.05 -15.75
N SER A 123 -3.87 13.98 -16.45
CA SER A 123 -4.66 15.17 -16.77
C SER A 123 -5.24 15.88 -15.55
N ASP A 124 -5.43 15.16 -14.44
CA ASP A 124 -5.79 15.71 -13.12
C ASP A 124 -4.55 16.01 -12.23
N GLY A 125 -3.36 16.09 -12.83
CA GLY A 125 -2.14 16.57 -12.18
C GLY A 125 -1.42 15.59 -11.25
N LYS A 126 -1.88 14.35 -11.12
CA LYS A 126 -1.21 13.33 -10.30
C LYS A 126 0.10 12.87 -10.94
N VAL A 127 1.06 12.50 -10.09
CA VAL A 127 2.29 11.82 -10.52
C VAL A 127 1.97 10.33 -10.69
N ARG A 128 2.01 9.83 -11.92
CA ARG A 128 1.72 8.43 -12.26
C ARG A 128 3.01 7.68 -12.56
N LEU A 129 3.30 6.66 -11.75
CA LEU A 129 4.31 5.65 -12.01
C LEU A 129 3.63 4.39 -12.54
N ALA A 130 4.06 3.88 -13.70
CA ALA A 130 3.47 2.71 -14.34
C ALA A 130 4.52 1.64 -14.65
N THR A 131 4.18 0.38 -14.36
CA THR A 131 4.95 -0.82 -14.73
C THR A 131 4.13 -1.69 -15.70
N ALA A 132 4.67 -2.83 -16.14
CA ALA A 132 3.94 -3.80 -16.95
C ALA A 132 2.70 -4.45 -16.27
N ARG A 133 2.51 -4.31 -14.94
CA ARG A 133 1.38 -4.96 -14.23
C ARG A 133 0.66 -4.13 -13.17
N VAL A 134 1.20 -3.00 -12.72
CA VAL A 134 0.56 -2.11 -11.74
C VAL A 134 0.89 -0.66 -12.06
N THR A 135 -0.10 0.21 -11.89
CA THR A 135 0.09 1.66 -11.88
C THR A 135 -0.10 2.17 -10.47
N ALA A 136 0.75 3.09 -10.02
CA ALA A 136 0.57 3.85 -8.80
C ALA A 136 0.50 5.35 -9.14
N GLU A 137 -0.48 6.04 -8.58
CA GLU A 137 -0.67 7.47 -8.72
C GLU A 137 -0.52 8.15 -7.37
N VAL A 138 0.20 9.28 -7.33
CA VAL A 138 0.39 10.11 -6.14
C VAL A 138 -0.17 11.51 -6.39
N SER A 139 -1.00 12.01 -5.46
CA SER A 139 -1.39 13.42 -5.47
C SER A 139 -0.20 14.31 -5.09
N PRO A 140 0.21 15.29 -5.92
CA PRO A 140 1.26 16.26 -5.57
C PRO A 140 0.79 17.29 -4.54
N ASP A 141 -0.50 17.32 -4.20
CA ASP A 141 -1.01 18.16 -3.11
C ASP A 141 -0.88 17.42 -1.77
N THR A 142 -1.44 16.22 -1.65
CA THR A 142 -1.58 15.56 -0.33
C THR A 142 -0.74 14.30 -0.12
N GLY A 143 0.05 13.86 -1.10
CA GLY A 143 0.83 12.61 -0.99
C GLY A 143 -0.03 11.35 -0.86
N ARG A 144 -1.30 11.39 -1.26
CA ARG A 144 -2.18 10.20 -1.28
C ARG A 144 -1.80 9.31 -2.44
N VAL A 145 -1.67 8.01 -2.17
CA VAL A 145 -1.37 6.97 -3.16
C VAL A 145 -2.62 6.18 -3.53
N SER A 146 -2.81 5.93 -4.82
CA SER A 146 -3.81 4.99 -5.34
C SER A 146 -3.20 4.05 -6.37
N PHE A 147 -3.61 2.78 -6.34
CA PHE A 147 -3.14 1.71 -7.20
C PHE A 147 -4.20 1.28 -8.19
N LEU A 148 -3.79 1.08 -9.44
CA LEU A 148 -4.61 0.59 -10.54
C LEU A 148 -3.99 -0.65 -11.16
N ASP A 149 -4.84 -1.54 -11.68
CA ASP A 149 -4.40 -2.70 -12.44
C ASP A 149 -3.89 -2.32 -13.84
N LYS A 150 -3.41 -3.31 -14.60
CA LYS A 150 -2.93 -3.12 -15.98
C LYS A 150 -4.00 -2.64 -16.98
N SER A 151 -5.28 -2.64 -16.60
CA SER A 151 -6.40 -2.13 -17.39
C SER A 151 -6.89 -0.75 -16.93
N GLY A 152 -6.22 -0.16 -15.94
CA GLY A 152 -6.58 1.13 -15.36
C GLY A 152 -7.73 1.05 -14.36
N GLN A 153 -8.08 -0.14 -13.86
CA GLN A 153 -9.13 -0.29 -12.86
C GLN A 153 -8.56 -0.08 -11.44
N PRO A 154 -9.21 0.70 -10.57
CA PRO A 154 -8.77 0.89 -9.19
C PRO A 154 -8.73 -0.41 -8.40
N ILE A 155 -7.61 -0.68 -7.73
CA ILE A 155 -7.45 -1.83 -6.82
C ILE A 155 -7.51 -1.39 -5.35
N LEU A 156 -6.73 -0.35 -5.00
CA LEU A 156 -6.55 0.12 -3.63
C LEU A 156 -6.30 1.63 -3.63
N SER A 157 -6.94 2.38 -2.74
CA SER A 157 -6.67 3.81 -2.55
C SER A 157 -6.47 4.11 -1.07
N GLU A 158 -5.58 5.04 -0.76
CA GLU A 158 -5.51 5.63 0.59
C GLU A 158 -6.72 6.55 0.84
N VAL A 159 -7.20 6.55 2.09
CA VAL A 159 -8.30 7.43 2.53
C VAL A 159 -7.80 8.88 2.64
N ALA A 160 -8.68 9.86 2.41
CA ALA A 160 -8.39 11.27 2.73
C ALA A 160 -8.07 11.45 4.23
N GLY A 161 -6.91 12.05 4.55
CA GLY A 161 -6.39 12.07 5.93
C GLY A 161 -6.14 10.67 6.51
N GLY A 162 -5.90 9.67 5.65
CA GLY A 162 -5.72 8.27 6.04
C GLY A 162 -4.39 7.99 6.74
N ARG A 163 -3.37 8.81 6.46
CA ARG A 163 -2.02 8.72 7.00
C ARG A 163 -1.84 9.66 8.20
N SER A 164 -1.20 9.20 9.27
CA SER A 164 -0.81 10.06 10.40
C SER A 164 0.46 9.56 11.07
N PHE A 165 1.32 10.50 11.47
CA PHE A 165 2.52 10.28 12.27
C PHE A 165 2.35 10.99 13.61
N ALA A 166 2.43 10.26 14.73
CA ALA A 166 2.43 10.84 16.07
C ALA A 166 3.80 10.61 16.72
N PRO A 167 4.48 11.64 17.25
CA PRO A 167 5.75 11.47 17.95
C PRO A 167 5.65 10.47 19.11
N LEU A 168 6.63 9.58 19.22
CA LEU A 168 6.69 8.53 20.21
C LEU A 168 8.14 8.41 20.72
N LYS A 169 8.35 8.53 22.03
CA LYS A 169 9.68 8.32 22.63
C LYS A 169 9.73 6.95 23.33
N VAL A 170 10.70 6.10 22.97
CA VAL A 170 10.93 4.78 23.57
C VAL A 170 12.39 4.70 23.97
N GLU A 171 12.68 4.39 25.23
CA GLU A 171 14.05 4.31 25.78
C GLU A 171 14.92 5.56 25.44
N GLY A 172 14.30 6.74 25.51
CA GLY A 172 14.94 8.02 25.19
C GLY A 172 15.01 8.37 23.69
N LYS A 173 14.93 7.39 22.80
CA LYS A 173 15.00 7.54 21.34
C LYS A 173 13.65 7.96 20.75
N ASP A 174 13.70 8.75 19.68
CA ASP A 174 12.51 9.26 18.99
C ASP A 174 12.08 8.38 17.83
N TYR A 175 10.77 8.14 17.77
CA TYR A 175 10.06 7.31 16.80
C TYR A 175 8.75 8.00 16.40
N PHE A 176 8.04 7.40 15.45
CA PHE A 176 6.66 7.76 15.13
C PHE A 176 5.76 6.55 15.36
N SER A 177 4.64 6.74 16.06
CA SER A 177 3.48 5.88 15.92
C SER A 177 2.83 6.22 14.58
N VAL A 178 2.75 5.23 13.68
CA VAL A 178 2.28 5.40 12.30
C VAL A 178 0.91 4.75 12.15
N ARG A 179 -0.02 5.45 11.50
CA ARG A 179 -1.28 4.88 11.02
C ARG A 179 -1.43 5.14 9.53
N GLN A 180 -1.91 4.15 8.80
CA GLN A 180 -2.38 4.28 7.43
C GLN A 180 -3.80 3.72 7.35
N ARG A 181 -4.63 4.32 6.50
CA ARG A 181 -5.98 3.84 6.19
C ARG A 181 -6.14 3.75 4.67
N PHE A 182 -6.87 2.74 4.23
CA PHE A 182 -7.21 2.50 2.84
C PHE A 182 -8.73 2.38 2.68
N GLU A 183 -9.23 2.78 1.51
CA GLU A 183 -10.60 2.52 1.11
C GLU A 183 -10.80 1.00 0.97
N SER A 184 -11.87 0.49 1.57
CA SER A 184 -12.15 -0.95 1.63
C SER A 184 -13.65 -1.18 1.43
N PRO A 185 -14.11 -1.49 0.20
CA PRO A 185 -15.52 -1.70 -0.13
C PRO A 185 -16.16 -2.89 0.61
N ASP A 186 -17.48 -2.90 0.79
CA ASP A 186 -18.19 -3.87 1.62
C ASP A 186 -18.09 -5.33 1.13
N ASP A 187 -17.84 -5.54 -0.17
CA ASP A 187 -17.63 -6.84 -0.81
C ASP A 187 -16.17 -7.34 -0.74
N GLU A 188 -15.27 -6.56 -0.14
CA GLU A 188 -13.87 -6.95 0.07
C GLU A 188 -13.73 -7.92 1.25
N ALA A 189 -12.98 -9.00 1.04
CA ALA A 189 -12.54 -9.91 2.10
C ALA A 189 -11.02 -9.81 2.26
N ILE A 190 -10.56 -9.82 3.51
CA ILE A 190 -9.15 -9.65 3.89
C ILE A 190 -8.69 -10.89 4.63
N TYR A 191 -7.53 -11.43 4.23
CA TYR A 191 -6.95 -12.68 4.73
C TYR A 191 -5.47 -12.47 5.07
N GLY A 192 -4.87 -13.43 5.79
CA GLY A 192 -3.45 -13.40 6.15
C GLY A 192 -3.23 -12.98 7.61
N PHE A 193 -2.32 -12.04 7.83
CA PHE A 193 -1.87 -11.56 9.15
C PHE A 193 -1.14 -12.56 10.05
N GLY A 194 -1.03 -13.83 9.66
CA GLY A 194 -0.30 -14.87 10.37
C GLY A 194 -1.20 -15.93 10.99
N GLN A 195 -0.81 -16.49 12.13
CA GLN A 195 -1.59 -17.50 12.87
C GLN A 195 -2.23 -16.86 14.11
N HIS A 196 -3.56 -16.76 14.09
CA HIS A 196 -4.38 -16.06 15.09
C HIS A 196 -5.44 -16.99 15.68
N GLN A 197 -5.76 -16.86 16.97
CA GLN A 197 -6.56 -17.84 17.73
C GLN A 197 -8.07 -17.55 17.82
N GLN A 198 -8.56 -16.45 17.25
CA GLN A 198 -9.97 -16.04 17.35
C GLN A 198 -10.91 -16.81 16.39
N GLY A 199 -10.36 -17.74 15.58
CA GLY A 199 -11.13 -18.58 14.65
C GLY A 199 -11.65 -17.84 13.40
N TRP A 200 -11.15 -16.65 13.10
CA TRP A 200 -11.59 -15.83 11.97
C TRP A 200 -10.78 -16.12 10.71
N MET A 201 -11.47 -16.41 9.60
CA MET A 201 -10.85 -16.54 8.28
C MET A 201 -10.81 -15.20 7.53
N ASN A 202 -11.97 -14.50 7.45
CA ASN A 202 -12.05 -13.16 6.88
C ASN A 202 -11.91 -12.11 8.00
N GLN A 203 -10.87 -11.29 7.90
CA GLN A 203 -10.51 -10.24 8.84
C GLN A 203 -11.17 -8.88 8.51
N LYS A 204 -11.98 -8.81 7.45
CA LYS A 204 -12.79 -7.61 7.13
C LYS A 204 -13.65 -7.22 8.33
N GLY A 205 -13.50 -5.97 8.79
CA GLY A 205 -14.25 -5.44 9.95
C GLY A 205 -13.87 -6.09 11.28
N ARG A 206 -12.70 -6.73 11.38
CA ARG A 206 -12.14 -7.28 12.62
C ARG A 206 -10.96 -6.44 13.09
N ASP A 207 -10.78 -6.42 14.41
CA ASP A 207 -9.61 -5.85 15.05
C ASP A 207 -8.63 -6.98 15.36
N VAL A 208 -7.37 -6.85 14.92
CA VAL A 208 -6.32 -7.87 15.14
C VAL A 208 -5.07 -7.16 15.62
N GLU A 209 -4.55 -7.57 16.78
CA GLU A 209 -3.29 -7.07 17.32
C GLU A 209 -2.14 -8.00 16.91
N LEU A 210 -1.24 -7.47 16.08
CA LEU A 210 -0.09 -8.16 15.54
C LEU A 210 1.07 -8.06 16.53
N LEU A 211 1.11 -8.99 17.48
CA LEU A 211 2.21 -9.22 18.41
C LEU A 211 2.67 -10.69 18.35
N GLN A 212 3.82 -10.99 18.93
CA GLN A 212 4.29 -12.38 19.07
C GLN A 212 3.96 -12.88 20.47
N HIS A 213 3.29 -14.02 20.57
CA HIS A 213 2.97 -14.67 21.85
C HIS A 213 2.98 -16.19 21.69
N ASN A 214 2.94 -16.94 22.78
CA ASN A 214 2.64 -18.37 22.65
C ASN A 214 1.25 -18.53 21.97
N ILE A 215 1.12 -19.55 21.11
CA ILE A 215 -0.02 -19.83 20.22
C ILE A 215 -0.42 -18.73 19.19
N ASP A 216 0.21 -17.55 19.18
CA ASP A 216 -0.11 -16.45 18.25
C ASP A 216 1.15 -15.95 17.50
N MET A 217 1.12 -16.00 16.17
CA MET A 217 2.27 -15.66 15.32
C MET A 217 1.87 -14.59 14.30
N ALA A 218 2.18 -13.34 14.61
CA ALA A 218 1.94 -12.22 13.72
C ALA A 218 2.88 -12.22 12.50
N VAL A 219 2.30 -12.14 11.30
CA VAL A 219 3.01 -11.90 10.03
C VAL A 219 2.29 -10.76 9.33
N PRO A 220 2.86 -9.54 9.22
CA PRO A 220 2.15 -8.34 8.78
C PRO A 220 1.96 -8.27 7.25
N PHE A 221 1.50 -9.37 6.65
CA PHE A 221 1.14 -9.50 5.25
C PHE A 221 -0.34 -9.85 5.12
N LEU A 222 -1.07 -9.04 4.34
CA LEU A 222 -2.48 -9.28 4.01
C LEU A 222 -2.65 -9.63 2.54
N VAL A 223 -3.72 -10.38 2.25
CA VAL A 223 -4.22 -10.67 0.90
C VAL A 223 -5.69 -10.27 0.85
N SER A 224 -6.07 -9.54 -0.20
CA SER A 224 -7.45 -9.13 -0.45
C SER A 224 -8.10 -9.97 -1.55
N SER A 225 -9.42 -10.20 -1.45
CA SER A 225 -10.23 -10.73 -2.55
C SER A 225 -10.20 -9.85 -3.81
N ARG A 226 -9.80 -8.58 -3.68
CA ARG A 226 -9.64 -7.60 -4.77
C ARG A 226 -8.27 -7.69 -5.46
N ASN A 227 -7.68 -8.89 -5.53
CA ASN A 227 -6.48 -9.16 -6.34
C ASN A 227 -5.23 -8.34 -5.96
N TYR A 228 -5.04 -8.05 -4.67
CA TYR A 228 -3.77 -7.52 -4.18
C TYR A 228 -3.33 -8.15 -2.86
N GLY A 229 -2.04 -8.01 -2.56
CA GLY A 229 -1.51 -8.18 -1.21
C GLY A 229 -0.77 -6.93 -0.76
N LEU A 230 -0.68 -6.75 0.56
CA LEU A 230 0.09 -5.66 1.18
C LEU A 230 0.98 -6.23 2.30
N LEU A 231 2.29 -6.02 2.19
CA LEU A 231 3.24 -6.23 3.29
C LEU A 231 3.44 -4.91 4.03
N TRP A 232 3.18 -4.89 5.33
CA TRP A 232 3.45 -3.78 6.22
C TRP A 232 4.80 -4.00 6.92
N ASP A 233 5.81 -3.27 6.46
CA ASP A 233 7.23 -3.45 6.82
C ASP A 233 7.54 -2.73 8.13
N ASN A 234 7.00 -3.27 9.23
CA ASN A 234 7.13 -2.72 10.58
C ASN A 234 7.33 -3.86 11.61
N ASN A 235 8.41 -3.78 12.38
CA ASN A 235 8.78 -4.81 13.36
C ASN A 235 8.15 -4.61 14.76
N ALA A 236 7.46 -3.49 14.99
CA ALA A 236 6.77 -3.21 16.24
C ALA A 236 5.34 -3.77 16.23
N ILE A 237 4.73 -3.84 17.43
CA ILE A 237 3.32 -4.25 17.59
C ILE A 237 2.45 -3.38 16.67
N THR A 238 1.74 -4.04 15.76
CA THR A 238 0.90 -3.40 14.73
C THR A 238 -0.57 -3.76 14.98
N ARG A 239 -1.53 -2.93 14.56
CA ARG A 239 -2.97 -3.23 14.69
C ARG A 239 -3.70 -3.11 13.36
N LEU A 240 -4.49 -4.12 13.04
CA LEU A 240 -5.57 -4.03 12.05
C LEU A 240 -6.82 -3.49 12.75
N GLY A 241 -7.58 -2.63 12.06
CA GLY A 241 -8.85 -2.10 12.57
C GLY A 241 -8.65 -0.93 13.55
N ASP A 242 -9.13 -1.09 14.78
CA ASP A 242 -9.05 -0.10 15.83
C ASP A 242 -7.60 0.12 16.32
N PRO A 243 -7.02 1.33 16.16
CA PRO A 243 -5.65 1.61 16.59
C PRO A 243 -5.48 1.61 18.12
N ARG A 244 -6.57 1.69 18.90
CA ARG A 244 -6.56 1.84 20.37
C ARG A 244 -6.13 0.56 21.10
N GLY A 245 -6.29 -0.60 20.47
CA GLY A 245 -6.11 -1.91 21.12
C GLY A 245 -7.18 -2.20 22.17
N LEU A 246 -7.07 -3.37 22.83
CA LEU A 246 -7.98 -3.75 23.91
C LEU A 246 -7.81 -2.85 25.14
N GLN A 247 -8.92 -2.53 25.79
CA GLN A 247 -8.95 -1.67 26.97
C GLN A 247 -9.69 -2.37 28.12
N PRO A 248 -9.33 -2.09 29.40
CA PRO A 248 -10.10 -2.56 30.54
C PRO A 248 -11.57 -2.10 30.44
N LEU A 249 -12.52 -2.97 30.78
CA LEU A 249 -13.97 -2.71 30.74
C LEU A 249 -14.40 -1.31 31.25
N PRO A 250 -13.94 -0.79 32.40
CA PRO A 250 -14.39 0.51 32.90
C PRO A 250 -13.92 1.72 32.07
N LYS A 251 -13.12 1.54 31.01
CA LYS A 251 -12.74 2.62 30.07
C LYS A 251 -13.85 3.00 29.10
N SER A 252 -14.75 2.06 28.79
CA SER A 252 -15.81 2.24 27.79
C SER A 252 -17.20 1.79 28.27
N LEU A 253 -17.29 1.09 29.40
CA LEU A 253 -18.54 0.58 29.97
C LEU A 253 -18.75 1.06 31.40
N LYS A 254 -19.99 1.38 31.75
CA LYS A 254 -20.42 1.49 33.15
C LYS A 254 -20.53 0.08 33.74
N LEU A 255 -19.98 -0.12 34.93
CA LEU A 255 -20.00 -1.40 35.63
C LEU A 255 -20.94 -1.32 36.83
N TYR A 256 -21.71 -2.39 37.05
CA TYR A 256 -22.62 -2.53 38.17
C TYR A 256 -22.33 -3.82 38.91
N ASP A 257 -22.34 -3.77 40.24
CA ASP A 257 -22.10 -4.93 41.09
C ASP A 257 -23.36 -5.83 41.17
N ALA A 258 -23.26 -6.97 41.87
CA ALA A 258 -24.36 -7.92 42.03
C ALA A 258 -25.56 -7.38 42.84
N LYS A 259 -25.48 -6.15 43.38
CA LYS A 259 -26.57 -5.42 44.04
C LYS A 259 -27.06 -4.23 43.20
N GLY A 260 -26.51 -4.03 42.00
CA GLY A 260 -26.82 -2.89 41.12
C GLY A 260 -26.11 -1.58 41.50
N VAL A 261 -25.07 -1.62 42.35
CA VAL A 261 -24.27 -0.44 42.70
C VAL A 261 -23.27 -0.13 41.58
N GLU A 262 -23.27 1.10 41.07
CA GLU A 262 -22.35 1.54 40.01
C GLU A 262 -20.90 1.62 40.53
N GLY A 263 -19.94 1.15 39.74
CA GLY A 263 -18.51 1.40 39.93
C GLY A 263 -17.59 0.18 39.69
N ALA A 264 -18.07 -1.04 39.87
CA ALA A 264 -17.27 -2.26 39.74
C ALA A 264 -18.13 -3.50 39.39
N LEU A 265 -17.48 -4.62 39.05
CA LEU A 265 -18.11 -5.94 39.01
C LEU A 265 -17.89 -6.65 40.35
N THR A 266 -18.81 -7.52 40.77
CA THR A 266 -18.59 -8.38 41.95
C THR A 266 -17.72 -9.59 41.58
N ALA A 267 -16.50 -9.63 42.11
CA ALA A 267 -15.70 -10.85 42.13
C ALA A 267 -16.11 -11.74 43.32
N ARG A 268 -16.26 -13.05 43.07
CA ARG A 268 -16.57 -14.06 44.09
C ARG A 268 -15.46 -15.11 44.08
N TYR A 269 -14.84 -15.35 45.23
CA TYR A 269 -13.76 -16.30 45.40
C TYR A 269 -14.21 -17.37 46.37
N SER A 270 -13.96 -18.64 46.04
CA SER A 270 -14.36 -19.77 46.87
C SER A 270 -13.21 -20.76 47.05
N VAL A 271 -13.02 -21.27 48.26
CA VAL A 271 -12.01 -22.30 48.56
C VAL A 271 -12.75 -23.60 48.89
N GLY A 272 -12.49 -24.67 48.15
CA GLY A 272 -13.16 -25.96 48.33
C GLY A 272 -14.68 -25.94 48.07
N GLY A 273 -15.19 -24.96 47.31
CA GLY A 273 -16.61 -24.78 47.03
C GLY A 273 -17.39 -23.95 48.06
N VAL A 274 -16.73 -23.46 49.11
CA VAL A 274 -17.30 -22.49 50.07
C VAL A 274 -16.89 -21.07 49.67
N GLN A 275 -17.86 -20.15 49.61
CA GLN A 275 -17.74 -18.78 49.08
C GLN A 275 -17.99 -17.71 50.15
#